data_AF-A0A843AWH6-F1
#
_entry.id   AF-A0A843AWH6-F1
#
_cell.length_a   1.000
_cell.length_b   1.000
_cell.length_c   1.000
_cell.angle_alpha   90.00
_cell.angle_beta   90.00
_cell.angle_gamma   90.00
#
_symmetry.space_group_name_H-M   'P 1'
#
loop_
_entity.id
_entity.type
_entity.pdbx_description
1 polymer ?
#
loop_
_entity_poly.entity_id
_entity_poly.type
_entity_poly.pdbx_seq_one_letter_code
_entity_poly.pdbx_strand_id
1 'polypeptide(L)'
;MSGEPDVIHPMRDEAFQIAVDLAAHILDNSNTYHALAGQDDFPGRDRARFTFLLVMFEEMGKLMALVQQCEKAAKADYINVRVEDFHDHCLNGRKAVAQILEELRTVENASLMLGRKDAKVSPEPAFLGEDLCTLKERLMYLDADKSKRDLSFIPSGEEMDRFAAIIERNALAAGEYIHDLGRALGLWLQLGRKGRGEGHSIRYN
;
A
#
# COMPACT_ATOMS: atom_id res chain seq x y z
N MET A 1 4.88 -18.24 -15.45
CA MET A 1 6.18 -17.81 -14.88
C MET A 1 6.73 -16.74 -15.82
N SER A 2 6.54 -15.48 -15.49
CA SER A 2 7.14 -14.35 -16.22
C SER A 2 8.65 -14.37 -15.97
N GLY A 3 9.44 -14.31 -17.03
CA GLY A 3 10.91 -14.29 -16.97
C GLY A 3 11.49 -12.92 -16.61
N GLU A 4 10.77 -12.13 -15.81
CA GLU A 4 11.32 -10.91 -15.23
C GLU A 4 12.18 -11.30 -14.02
N PRO A 5 13.34 -10.65 -13.83
CA PRO A 5 14.20 -10.99 -12.72
C PRO A 5 13.48 -10.67 -11.41
N ASP A 6 13.40 -11.65 -10.52
CA ASP A 6 12.96 -11.49 -9.13
C ASP A 6 13.85 -10.50 -8.33
N VAL A 7 14.85 -9.91 -8.97
CA VAL A 7 15.75 -8.92 -8.39
C VAL A 7 16.02 -7.81 -9.40
N ILE A 8 15.78 -6.56 -9.01
CA ILE A 8 16.20 -5.37 -9.76
C ILE A 8 17.35 -4.65 -9.05
N HIS A 9 18.16 -3.94 -9.83
CA HIS A 9 19.31 -3.19 -9.35
C HIS A 9 19.29 -1.72 -9.82
N PRO A 10 18.24 -0.94 -9.49
CA PRO A 10 18.20 0.47 -9.84
C PRO A 10 19.39 1.23 -9.26
N MET A 11 19.79 2.30 -9.95
CA MET A 11 20.74 3.27 -9.39
C MET A 11 20.16 3.84 -8.11
N ARG A 12 21.01 4.23 -7.15
CA ARG A 12 20.55 4.73 -5.84
C ARG A 12 19.55 5.87 -5.98
N ASP A 13 19.83 6.87 -6.80
CA ASP A 13 18.94 8.03 -6.98
C ASP A 13 17.60 7.62 -7.60
N GLU A 14 17.62 6.67 -8.54
CA GLU A 14 16.43 6.11 -9.17
C GLU A 14 15.58 5.32 -8.16
N ALA A 15 16.21 4.49 -7.33
CA ALA A 15 15.52 3.71 -6.30
C ALA A 15 14.80 4.61 -5.28
N PHE A 16 15.45 5.71 -4.87
CA PHE A 16 14.84 6.72 -3.99
C PHE A 16 13.65 7.41 -4.67
N GLN A 17 13.78 7.76 -5.96
CA GLN A 17 12.67 8.34 -6.72
C GLN A 17 11.50 7.35 -6.85
N ILE A 18 11.77 6.08 -7.20
CA ILE A 18 10.74 5.02 -7.29
C ILE A 18 10.01 4.88 -5.96
N ALA A 19 10.71 4.93 -4.82
CA ALA A 19 10.08 4.84 -3.51
C ALA A 19 9.14 6.02 -3.22
N VAL A 20 9.55 7.25 -3.56
CA VAL A 20 8.70 8.44 -3.43
C VAL A 20 7.48 8.35 -4.35
N ASP A 21 7.68 7.97 -5.61
CA ASP A 21 6.60 7.83 -6.59
C ASP A 21 5.61 6.73 -6.20
N LEU A 22 6.10 5.60 -5.68
CA LEU A 22 5.27 4.52 -5.19
C LEU A 22 4.46 4.93 -3.95
N ALA A 23 5.05 5.68 -3.03
CA ALA A 23 4.32 6.25 -1.90
C ALA A 23 3.19 7.19 -2.35
N ALA A 24 3.45 8.06 -3.33
CA ALA A 24 2.43 8.92 -3.91
C ALA A 24 1.33 8.12 -4.61
N HIS A 25 1.69 7.08 -5.37
CA HIS A 25 0.73 6.21 -6.05
C HIS A 25 -0.21 5.47 -5.09
N ILE A 26 0.30 5.00 -3.94
CA ILE A 26 -0.54 4.41 -2.89
C ILE A 26 -1.56 5.41 -2.36
N LEU A 27 -1.17 6.69 -2.20
CA LEU A 27 -2.08 7.75 -1.77
C LEU A 27 -3.14 8.09 -2.84
N ASP A 28 -2.79 8.02 -4.12
CA ASP A 28 -3.77 8.16 -5.21
C ASP A 28 -4.78 7.00 -5.25
N ASN A 29 -4.31 5.77 -4.99
CA ASN A 29 -5.19 4.61 -4.82
C ASN A 29 -6.10 4.77 -3.59
N SER A 30 -5.59 5.33 -2.49
CA SER A 30 -6.40 5.67 -1.30
C SER A 30 -7.46 6.73 -1.63
N ASN A 31 -7.13 7.77 -2.39
CA ASN A 31 -8.13 8.76 -2.84
C ASN A 31 -9.27 8.09 -3.62
N THR A 32 -8.93 7.11 -4.47
CA THR A 32 -9.92 6.33 -5.22
C THR A 32 -10.77 5.46 -4.29
N TYR A 33 -10.15 4.84 -3.28
CA TYR A 33 -10.86 4.11 -2.23
C TYR A 33 -11.86 5.01 -1.50
N HIS A 34 -11.45 6.20 -1.05
CA HIS A 34 -12.31 7.15 -0.35
C HIS A 34 -13.44 7.70 -1.22
N ALA A 35 -13.17 7.92 -2.51
CA ALA A 35 -14.19 8.30 -3.47
C ALA A 35 -15.30 7.25 -3.56
N LEU A 36 -14.95 5.95 -3.49
CA LEU A 36 -15.92 4.85 -3.45
C LEU A 36 -16.62 4.73 -2.10
N ALA A 37 -15.89 4.90 -1.00
CA ALA A 37 -16.44 4.82 0.37
C ALA A 37 -17.45 5.94 0.65
N GLY A 38 -17.24 7.13 0.07
CA GLY A 38 -18.11 8.30 0.22
C GLY A 38 -19.38 8.29 -0.66
N GLN A 39 -19.54 7.31 -1.56
CA GLN A 39 -20.77 7.21 -2.38
C GLN A 39 -21.88 6.47 -1.64
N ASP A 40 -23.13 6.74 -2.05
CA ASP A 40 -24.30 5.96 -1.65
C ASP A 40 -24.09 4.47 -1.89
N ASP A 41 -24.75 3.64 -1.09
CA ASP A 41 -24.59 2.19 -1.21
C ASP A 41 -25.12 1.69 -2.56
N PHE A 42 -24.27 0.99 -3.30
CA PHE A 42 -24.61 0.40 -4.60
C PHE A 42 -24.04 -1.01 -4.74
N PRO A 43 -24.69 -1.89 -5.54
CA PRO A 43 -24.24 -3.25 -5.71
C PRO A 43 -22.78 -3.34 -6.18
N GLY A 44 -21.95 -3.98 -5.36
CA GLY A 44 -20.52 -4.18 -5.67
C GLY A 44 -19.59 -3.06 -5.22
N ARG A 45 -20.08 -2.03 -4.50
CA ARG A 45 -19.25 -0.98 -3.91
C ARG A 45 -18.14 -1.55 -3.02
N ASP A 46 -18.50 -2.39 -2.04
CA ASP A 46 -17.51 -2.95 -1.10
C ASP A 46 -16.53 -3.91 -1.78
N ARG A 47 -16.97 -4.58 -2.84
CA ARG A 47 -16.08 -5.38 -3.70
C ARG A 47 -15.07 -4.50 -4.41
N ALA A 48 -15.49 -3.37 -4.97
CA ALA A 48 -14.59 -2.42 -5.62
C ALA A 48 -13.61 -1.79 -4.61
N ARG A 49 -14.10 -1.35 -3.44
CA ARG A 49 -13.28 -0.87 -2.32
C ARG A 49 -12.22 -1.90 -1.93
N PHE A 50 -12.62 -3.16 -1.79
CA PHE A 50 -11.70 -4.22 -1.43
C PHE A 50 -10.65 -4.50 -2.52
N THR A 51 -11.01 -4.42 -3.81
CA THR A 51 -10.02 -4.52 -4.90
C THR A 51 -8.94 -3.44 -4.82
N PHE A 52 -9.32 -2.18 -4.55
CA PHE A 52 -8.33 -1.11 -4.36
C PHE A 52 -7.48 -1.34 -3.10
N LEU A 53 -8.09 -1.84 -2.03
CA LEU A 53 -7.36 -2.20 -0.82
C LEU A 53 -6.31 -3.28 -1.08
N LEU A 54 -6.62 -4.31 -1.87
CA LEU A 54 -5.64 -5.33 -2.28
C LEU A 54 -4.47 -4.74 -3.06
N VAL A 55 -4.74 -3.85 -4.01
CA VAL A 55 -3.68 -3.15 -4.76
C VAL A 55 -2.78 -2.35 -3.81
N MET A 56 -3.38 -1.62 -2.87
CA MET A 56 -2.61 -0.86 -1.88
C MET A 56 -1.78 -1.75 -0.95
N PHE A 57 -2.26 -2.95 -0.58
CA PHE A 57 -1.45 -3.92 0.16
C PHE A 57 -0.23 -4.37 -0.66
N GLU A 58 -0.43 -4.74 -1.93
CA GLU A 58 0.67 -5.14 -2.82
C GLU A 58 1.73 -4.03 -2.92
N GLU A 59 1.29 -2.81 -3.18
CA GLU A 59 2.17 -1.65 -3.35
C GLU A 59 2.87 -1.25 -2.05
N MET A 60 2.18 -1.32 -0.92
CA MET A 60 2.79 -1.09 0.39
C MET A 60 3.90 -2.09 0.69
N GLY A 61 3.70 -3.36 0.35
CA GLY A 61 4.74 -4.39 0.54
C GLY A 61 5.99 -4.09 -0.28
N LYS A 62 5.81 -3.64 -1.52
CA LYS A 62 6.90 -3.17 -2.39
C LYS A 62 7.60 -1.94 -1.82
N LEU A 63 6.82 -0.97 -1.35
CA LEU A 63 7.35 0.28 -0.77
C LEU A 63 8.22 -0.01 0.45
N MET A 64 7.71 -0.82 1.39
CA MET A 64 8.47 -1.20 2.59
C MET A 64 9.77 -1.93 2.25
N ALA A 65 9.73 -2.88 1.32
CA ALA A 65 10.92 -3.57 0.86
C ALA A 65 11.93 -2.59 0.24
N LEU A 66 11.45 -1.68 -0.61
CA LEU A 66 12.29 -0.68 -1.28
C LEU A 66 12.90 0.30 -0.28
N VAL A 67 12.14 0.78 0.70
CA VAL A 67 12.61 1.67 1.78
C VAL A 67 13.77 1.01 2.53
N GLN A 68 13.61 -0.25 2.94
CA GLN A 68 14.66 -0.99 3.65
C GLN A 68 15.93 -1.14 2.81
N GLN A 69 15.80 -1.37 1.51
CA GLN A 69 16.96 -1.53 0.63
C GLN A 69 17.64 -0.18 0.34
N CYS A 70 16.86 0.91 0.21
CA CYS A 70 17.38 2.27 0.12
C CYS A 70 18.19 2.64 1.38
N GLU A 71 17.68 2.32 2.57
CA GLU A 71 18.41 2.52 3.82
C GLU A 71 19.71 1.73 3.89
N LYS A 72 19.69 0.44 3.51
CA LYS A 72 20.89 -0.40 3.51
C LYS A 72 21.94 0.15 2.55
N ALA A 73 21.54 0.54 1.35
CA ALA A 73 22.43 1.12 0.36
C ALA A 73 23.00 2.47 0.82
N ALA A 74 22.18 3.31 1.49
CA ALA A 74 22.63 4.56 2.07
C ALA A 74 23.68 4.34 3.18
N LYS A 75 23.46 3.38 4.07
CA LYS A 75 24.38 3.05 5.17
C LYS A 75 25.71 2.45 4.69
N ALA A 76 25.68 1.68 3.60
CA ALA A 76 26.85 1.00 3.04
C ALA A 76 27.52 1.75 1.87
N ASP A 77 27.01 2.94 1.50
CA ASP A 77 27.41 3.74 0.35
C ASP A 77 27.44 2.96 -0.98
N TYR A 78 26.46 2.09 -1.19
CA TYR A 78 26.30 1.38 -2.45
C TYR A 78 25.74 2.30 -3.54
N ILE A 79 26.27 2.15 -4.77
CA ILE A 79 25.81 2.88 -5.96
C ILE A 79 24.44 2.37 -6.42
N ASN A 80 24.17 1.07 -6.22
CA ASN A 80 22.93 0.42 -6.64
C ASN A 80 22.17 -0.12 -5.44
N VAL A 81 20.84 -0.09 -5.54
CA VAL A 81 19.94 -0.69 -4.55
C VAL A 81 19.49 -2.05 -5.07
N ARG A 82 19.65 -3.11 -4.27
CA ARG A 82 19.17 -4.46 -4.63
C ARG A 82 17.76 -4.63 -4.09
N VAL A 83 16.79 -4.78 -4.99
CA VAL A 83 15.38 -4.96 -4.62
C VAL A 83 14.93 -6.33 -5.07
N GLU A 84 14.66 -7.21 -4.11
CA GLU A 84 14.15 -8.56 -4.36
C GLU A 84 12.62 -8.56 -4.40
N ASP A 85 12.04 -9.51 -5.12
CA ASP A 85 10.61 -9.80 -5.24
C ASP A 85 9.78 -8.58 -5.70
N PHE A 86 10.37 -7.59 -6.35
CA PHE A 86 9.70 -6.31 -6.67
C PHE A 86 8.44 -6.51 -7.55
N HIS A 87 8.46 -7.52 -8.41
CA HIS A 87 7.36 -7.88 -9.29
C HIS A 87 6.46 -8.99 -8.71
N ASP A 88 6.80 -9.60 -7.56
CA ASP A 88 5.93 -10.57 -6.89
C ASP A 88 4.83 -9.85 -6.09
N HIS A 89 3.81 -9.41 -6.81
CA HIS A 89 2.64 -8.73 -6.26
C HIS A 89 2.02 -9.49 -5.08
N CYS A 90 1.87 -10.80 -5.21
CA CYS A 90 1.21 -11.63 -4.21
C CYS A 90 2.02 -11.75 -2.91
N LEU A 91 3.33 -11.99 -3.02
CA LEU A 91 4.20 -12.03 -1.85
C LEU A 91 4.26 -10.66 -1.15
N ASN A 92 4.35 -9.58 -1.92
CA ASN A 92 4.36 -8.23 -1.36
C ASN A 92 3.03 -7.91 -0.64
N GLY A 93 1.89 -8.26 -1.24
CA GLY A 93 0.58 -8.13 -0.62
C GLY A 93 0.49 -8.89 0.70
N ARG A 94 0.93 -10.15 0.75
CA ARG A 94 0.97 -10.95 1.98
C ARG A 94 1.83 -10.32 3.08
N LYS A 95 3.03 -9.87 2.73
CA LYS A 95 3.96 -9.20 3.67
C LYS A 95 3.32 -7.93 4.25
N ALA A 96 2.70 -7.11 3.41
CA ALA A 96 2.05 -5.88 3.83
C ALA A 96 0.83 -6.13 4.72
N VAL A 97 -0.03 -7.06 4.35
CA VAL A 97 -1.21 -7.44 5.16
C VAL A 97 -0.77 -7.88 6.55
N ALA A 98 0.25 -8.73 6.65
CA ALA A 98 0.79 -9.17 7.94
C ALA A 98 1.24 -7.98 8.81
N GLN A 99 1.99 -7.05 8.25
CA GLN A 99 2.44 -5.86 8.98
C GLN A 99 1.28 -4.95 9.40
N ILE A 100 0.32 -4.68 8.50
CA ILE A 100 -0.81 -3.80 8.80
C ILE A 100 -1.69 -4.37 9.90
N LEU A 101 -1.87 -5.70 9.93
CA LEU A 101 -2.59 -6.36 11.01
C LEU A 101 -1.84 -6.32 12.34
N GLU A 102 -0.51 -6.41 12.32
CA GLU A 102 0.31 -6.24 13.52
C GLU A 102 0.21 -4.81 14.07
N GLU A 103 0.23 -3.80 13.19
CA GLU A 103 0.05 -2.41 13.56
C GLU A 103 -1.36 -2.14 14.11
N LEU A 104 -2.39 -2.69 13.48
CA LEU A 104 -3.76 -2.60 13.98
C LEU A 104 -3.88 -3.19 15.39
N ARG A 105 -3.37 -4.41 15.59
CA ARG A 105 -3.35 -5.08 16.91
C ARG A 105 -2.59 -4.25 17.95
N THR A 106 -1.48 -3.63 17.57
CA THR A 106 -0.71 -2.76 18.45
C THR A 106 -1.52 -1.54 18.91
N VAL A 107 -2.22 -0.89 17.98
CA VAL A 107 -3.08 0.27 18.27
C VAL A 107 -4.30 -0.11 19.12
N GLU A 108 -4.91 -1.24 18.85
CA GLU A 108 -6.05 -1.77 19.61
C GLU A 108 -5.65 -2.12 21.04
N ASN A 109 -4.53 -2.82 21.22
CA ASN A 109 -3.99 -3.16 22.53
C ASN A 109 -3.60 -1.91 23.33
N ALA A 110 -2.98 -0.92 22.69
CA ALA A 110 -2.69 0.36 23.34
C ALA A 110 -3.96 1.08 23.78
N SER A 111 -5.01 1.06 22.95
CA SER A 111 -6.31 1.67 23.28
C SER A 111 -7.00 0.98 24.46
N LEU A 112 -6.90 -0.35 24.55
CA LEU A 112 -7.37 -1.15 25.68
C LEU A 112 -6.62 -0.79 26.97
N MET A 113 -5.28 -0.70 26.90
CA MET A 113 -4.44 -0.32 28.05
C MET A 113 -4.75 1.09 28.56
N LEU A 114 -5.14 2.00 27.67
CA LEU A 114 -5.57 3.37 28.01
C LEU A 114 -7.01 3.44 28.54
N GLY A 115 -7.70 2.31 28.70
CA GLY A 115 -9.03 2.23 29.31
C GLY A 115 -10.17 2.75 28.43
N ARG A 116 -9.98 2.79 27.11
CA ARG A 116 -11.07 3.15 26.17
C ARG A 116 -12.12 2.04 26.18
N LYS A 117 -13.33 2.38 26.64
CA LYS A 117 -14.44 1.42 26.86
C LYS A 117 -14.94 0.73 25.59
N ASP A 118 -14.73 1.35 24.43
CA ASP A 118 -15.16 0.83 23.14
C ASP A 118 -14.05 0.09 22.38
N ALA A 119 -12.83 0.04 22.94
CA ALA A 119 -11.73 -0.67 22.30
C ALA A 119 -11.96 -2.18 22.37
N LYS A 120 -11.83 -2.86 21.23
CA LYS A 120 -11.84 -4.32 21.09
C LYS A 120 -10.74 -4.70 20.10
N VAL A 121 -10.14 -5.87 20.32
CA VAL A 121 -9.25 -6.47 19.34
C VAL A 121 -10.09 -6.96 18.17
N SER A 122 -9.78 -6.52 16.95
CA SER A 122 -10.48 -6.98 15.76
C SER A 122 -10.21 -8.46 15.54
N PRO A 123 -11.23 -9.25 15.13
CA PRO A 123 -11.02 -10.63 14.75
C PRO A 123 -10.08 -10.72 13.54
N GLU A 124 -9.54 -11.92 13.32
CA GLU A 124 -8.73 -12.16 12.13
C GLU A 124 -9.61 -12.06 10.86
N PRO A 125 -9.23 -11.23 9.86
CA PRO A 125 -10.06 -11.05 8.68
C PRO A 125 -10.21 -12.34 7.87
N ALA A 126 -11.44 -12.64 7.44
CA ALA A 126 -11.77 -13.87 6.73
C ALA A 126 -10.98 -14.06 5.42
N PHE A 127 -10.65 -12.96 4.71
CA PHE A 127 -9.87 -13.03 3.47
C PHE A 127 -8.43 -13.56 3.65
N LEU A 128 -7.92 -13.69 4.87
CA LEU A 128 -6.62 -14.31 5.10
C LEU A 128 -6.62 -15.82 4.83
N GLY A 129 -7.79 -16.46 4.88
CA GLY A 129 -7.96 -17.85 4.47
C GLY A 129 -7.97 -18.04 2.95
N GLU A 130 -7.99 -16.94 2.19
CA GLU A 130 -8.01 -16.95 0.72
C GLU A 130 -6.61 -16.89 0.13
N ASP A 131 -6.47 -17.40 -1.10
CA ASP A 131 -5.24 -17.20 -1.87
C ASP A 131 -5.18 -15.78 -2.43
N LEU A 132 -4.35 -14.93 -1.81
CA LEU A 132 -4.10 -13.55 -2.20
C LEU A 132 -3.71 -13.41 -3.68
N CYS A 133 -3.05 -14.41 -4.28
CA CYS A 133 -2.61 -14.35 -5.67
C CYS A 133 -3.80 -14.37 -6.65
N THR A 134 -4.90 -15.04 -6.28
CA THR A 134 -6.10 -15.21 -7.12
C THR A 134 -7.28 -14.34 -6.63
N LEU A 135 -7.17 -13.74 -5.46
CA LEU A 135 -8.23 -12.96 -4.82
C LEU A 135 -8.66 -11.75 -5.67
N LYS A 136 -7.72 -11.03 -6.27
CA LYS A 136 -8.01 -9.89 -7.16
C LYS A 136 -8.83 -10.30 -8.38
N GLU A 137 -8.46 -11.42 -9.02
CA GLU A 137 -9.20 -11.96 -10.16
C GLU A 137 -10.60 -12.42 -9.74
N ARG A 138 -10.74 -13.10 -8.60
CA ARG A 138 -12.04 -13.52 -8.05
C ARG A 138 -12.97 -12.34 -7.76
N LEU A 139 -12.43 -11.20 -7.32
CA LEU A 139 -13.22 -9.98 -7.09
C LEU A 139 -13.66 -9.33 -8.41
N MET A 140 -12.79 -9.30 -9.43
CA MET A 140 -13.10 -8.72 -10.73
C MET A 140 -14.07 -9.59 -11.54
N TYR A 141 -13.84 -10.90 -11.55
CA TYR A 141 -14.57 -11.88 -12.36
C TYR A 141 -15.40 -12.79 -11.46
N LEU A 142 -16.68 -12.45 -11.29
CA LEU A 142 -17.61 -13.33 -10.58
C LEU A 142 -17.90 -14.57 -11.43
N ASP A 143 -17.91 -15.73 -10.77
CA ASP A 143 -18.33 -16.99 -11.39
C ASP A 143 -19.75 -16.83 -11.98
N ALA A 144 -20.00 -17.37 -13.17
CA ALA A 144 -21.33 -17.39 -13.75
C ALA A 144 -22.34 -18.13 -12.85
N ASP A 145 -21.86 -19.15 -12.13
CA ASP A 145 -22.63 -19.91 -11.16
C ASP A 145 -22.80 -19.13 -9.84
N LYS A 146 -24.05 -18.73 -9.55
CA LYS A 146 -24.40 -17.99 -8.33
C LYS A 146 -24.12 -18.79 -7.05
N SER A 147 -24.14 -20.12 -7.10
CA SER A 147 -23.88 -20.97 -5.93
C SER A 147 -22.41 -20.93 -5.47
N LYS A 148 -21.51 -20.47 -6.35
CA LYS A 148 -20.06 -20.33 -6.11
C LYS A 148 -19.65 -18.89 -5.82
N ARG A 149 -20.59 -17.94 -5.80
CA ARG A 149 -20.35 -16.52 -5.50
C ARG A 149 -20.36 -16.26 -4.00
N ASP A 150 -19.53 -16.99 -3.26
CA ASP A 150 -19.29 -16.63 -1.87
C ASP A 150 -18.41 -15.38 -1.82
N LEU A 151 -18.92 -14.33 -1.17
CA LEU A 151 -18.27 -13.04 -0.93
C LEU A 151 -18.16 -12.73 0.57
N SER A 152 -18.41 -13.73 1.44
CA SER A 152 -18.36 -13.56 2.90
C SER A 152 -16.96 -13.23 3.43
N PHE A 153 -15.92 -13.47 2.62
CA PHE A 153 -14.54 -13.12 2.94
C PHE A 153 -14.26 -11.61 2.84
N ILE A 154 -15.11 -10.82 2.15
CA ILE A 154 -14.92 -9.37 2.02
C ILE A 154 -15.12 -8.73 3.41
N PRO A 155 -14.13 -7.97 3.93
CA PRO A 155 -14.26 -7.31 5.22
C PRO A 155 -15.42 -6.32 5.24
N SER A 156 -15.92 -6.01 6.43
CA SER A 156 -16.89 -4.94 6.59
C SER A 156 -16.32 -3.59 6.15
N GLY A 157 -17.19 -2.64 5.82
CA GLY A 157 -16.80 -1.27 5.47
C GLY A 157 -15.87 -0.64 6.50
N GLU A 158 -16.22 -0.77 7.79
CA GLU A 158 -15.44 -0.23 8.90
C GLU A 158 -14.04 -0.86 9.01
N GLU A 159 -13.92 -2.17 8.80
CA GLU A 159 -12.63 -2.85 8.79
C GLU A 159 -11.76 -2.39 7.62
N MET A 160 -12.36 -2.28 6.43
CA MET A 160 -11.65 -1.76 5.26
C MET A 160 -11.16 -0.33 5.47
N ASP A 161 -11.97 0.54 6.10
CA ASP A 161 -11.59 1.92 6.38
C ASP A 161 -10.40 2.00 7.34
N ARG A 162 -10.34 1.11 8.34
CA ARG A 162 -9.20 1.01 9.26
C ARG A 162 -7.92 0.55 8.53
N PHE A 163 -8.04 -0.41 7.62
CA PHE A 163 -6.89 -0.85 6.82
C PHE A 163 -6.38 0.26 5.91
N ALA A 164 -7.27 0.97 5.20
CA ALA A 164 -6.92 2.11 4.36
C ALA A 164 -6.19 3.21 5.17
N ALA A 165 -6.70 3.56 6.35
CA ALA A 165 -6.08 4.57 7.20
C ALA A 165 -4.66 4.20 7.66
N ILE A 166 -4.39 2.93 7.98
CA ILE A 166 -3.04 2.47 8.34
C ILE A 166 -2.12 2.52 7.11
N ILE A 167 -2.60 2.06 5.96
CA ILE A 167 -1.86 2.11 4.69
C ILE A 167 -1.46 3.56 4.37
N GLU A 168 -2.41 4.49 4.43
CA GLU A 168 -2.17 5.92 4.15
C GLU A 168 -1.12 6.51 5.08
N ARG A 169 -1.26 6.27 6.39
CA ARG A 169 -0.30 6.75 7.38
C ARG A 169 1.10 6.24 7.07
N ASN A 170 1.22 4.95 6.74
CA ASN A 170 2.51 4.32 6.49
C ASN A 170 3.10 4.78 5.16
N ALA A 171 2.29 5.00 4.13
CA ALA A 171 2.74 5.47 2.83
C ALA A 171 3.25 6.91 2.94
N LEU A 172 2.51 7.77 3.65
CA LEU A 172 2.92 9.14 3.93
C LEU A 172 4.22 9.17 4.73
N ALA A 173 4.31 8.41 5.82
CA ALA A 173 5.51 8.35 6.64
C ALA A 173 6.74 7.81 5.87
N ALA A 174 6.56 6.77 5.05
CA ALA A 174 7.62 6.21 4.22
C ALA A 174 8.08 7.19 3.13
N GLY A 175 7.15 7.89 2.48
CA GLY A 175 7.44 8.91 1.47
C GLY A 175 8.23 10.08 2.05
N GLU A 176 7.80 10.62 3.19
CA GLU A 176 8.51 11.69 3.92
C GLU A 176 9.91 11.23 4.36
N TYR A 177 10.00 10.03 4.94
CA TYR A 177 11.26 9.46 5.40
C TYR A 177 12.28 9.31 4.25
N ILE A 178 11.86 8.72 3.12
CA ILE A 178 12.75 8.53 1.96
C ILE A 178 13.14 9.86 1.35
N HIS A 179 12.21 10.81 1.24
CA HIS A 179 12.50 12.13 0.74
C HIS A 179 13.59 12.81 1.58
N ASP A 180 13.45 12.79 2.91
CA ASP A 180 14.39 13.41 3.83
C ASP A 180 15.75 12.69 3.85
N LEU A 181 15.75 11.36 3.79
CA LEU A 181 16.98 10.56 3.68
C LEU A 181 17.72 10.88 2.37
N GLY A 182 17.02 10.90 1.23
CA GLY A 182 17.62 11.23 -0.06
C GLY A 182 18.17 12.66 -0.10
N ARG A 183 17.53 13.59 0.64
CA ARG A 183 17.98 14.97 0.77
C ARG A 183 19.24 15.08 1.60
N ALA A 184 19.32 14.35 2.72
CA ALA A 184 20.51 14.29 3.55
C ALA A 184 21.71 13.71 2.79
N LEU A 185 21.47 12.78 1.88
CA LEU A 185 22.49 12.13 1.04
C LEU A 185 22.84 12.92 -0.23
N GLY A 186 22.17 14.04 -0.51
CA GLY A 186 22.42 14.87 -1.69
C GLY A 186 21.99 14.27 -3.03
N LEU A 187 21.17 13.21 -3.01
CA LEU A 187 20.74 12.47 -4.21
C LEU A 187 19.83 13.31 -5.12
N TRP A 188 19.10 14.26 -4.54
CA TRP A 188 18.19 15.15 -5.27
C TRP A 188 18.90 16.28 -6.03
N LEU A 189 20.24 16.35 -6.03
CA LEU A 189 21.02 17.32 -6.82
C LEU A 189 21.29 16.86 -8.27
N GLN A 190 21.12 15.57 -8.59
CA GLN A 190 21.32 15.04 -9.95
C GLN A 190 20.04 14.96 -10.79
N LEU A 191 18.85 14.98 -10.16
CA LEU A 191 17.58 15.19 -10.84
C LEU A 191 17.38 16.70 -11.03
N GLY A 192 18.01 17.22 -12.08
CA GLY A 192 17.87 18.62 -12.48
C GLY A 192 16.40 19.04 -12.43
N ARG A 193 16.09 19.95 -11.50
CA ARG A 193 14.89 20.79 -11.52
C ARG A 193 14.65 21.28 -12.95
N LYS A 194 13.77 20.62 -13.68
CA LYS A 194 13.13 21.14 -14.88
C LYS A 194 11.72 21.56 -14.48
N GLY A 195 11.57 22.87 -14.33
CA GLY A 195 10.30 23.58 -14.37
C GLY A 195 9.47 23.52 -13.09
N ARG A 196 9.47 24.64 -12.36
CA ARG A 196 8.20 25.14 -11.81
C ARG A 196 7.25 25.32 -13.00
N GLY A 197 6.47 24.29 -13.32
CA GLY A 197 5.28 24.42 -14.15
C GLY A 197 4.25 25.18 -13.32
N GLU A 198 3.74 26.27 -13.89
CA GLU A 198 2.74 27.13 -13.28
C GLU A 198 1.55 26.31 -12.79
N GLY A 199 1.20 26.49 -11.52
CA GLY A 199 0.02 25.86 -10.93
C GLY A 199 -1.23 26.41 -11.59
N HIS A 200 -1.82 25.63 -12.50
CA HIS A 200 -3.22 25.78 -12.84
C HIS A 200 -4.06 25.00 -11.83
N SER A 201 -4.35 25.63 -10.69
CA SER A 201 -5.45 25.21 -9.84
C SER A 201 -6.76 25.48 -10.60
N ILE A 202 -7.39 24.43 -11.13
CA ILE A 202 -8.80 24.51 -11.52
C ILE A 202 -9.61 24.49 -10.23
N ARG A 203 -10.06 25.68 -9.79
CA ARG A 203 -11.14 25.79 -8.80
C ARG A 203 -12.46 25.68 -9.54
N TYR A 204 -13.26 24.69 -9.18
CA TYR A 204 -14.67 24.67 -9.57
C TYR A 204 -15.40 25.77 -8.78
N ASN A 205 -16.08 26.67 -9.50
CA ASN A 205 -17.13 27.54 -8.97
C ASN A 205 -18.47 26.81 -9.02
#